data_AF-W4JWG5-F1
#
_entry.id   AF-W4JWG5-F1
#
_cell.length_a   1.000
_cell.length_b   1.000
_cell.length_c   1.000
_cell.angle_alpha   90.00
_cell.angle_beta   90.00
_cell.angle_gamma   90.00
#
_symmetry.space_group_name_H-M   'P 1'
#
loop_
_entity.id
_entity.type
_entity.pdbx_description
1 polymer ?
#
loop_
_entity_poly.entity_id
_entity_poly.type
_entity_poly.pdbx_seq_one_letter_code
_entity_poly.pdbx_strand_id
1 'polypeptide(L)'
;MTVFHMTVCREGAIEDGSGSVKGTGISVFGRVLPNDPATGIFPPAANYTIDGMQYPSANLSSSQQPICQTMFTTPTPLSDAEHLLIITVTNATILSPFSLSLFAINATTEDNSNLTSFPSSSNHSMPYQSSGKHPKNTGDSDKIVIIVVAVLGSIVVLLITAMLLFFYFRQRRTKKTHTFSDKLRDRWIADSPTFDTRGAPTLTRTDSIMHNNPSHFSFPLPYNPSSETAHSPALSPVELKTPIKSDV
;
A
#
# COMPACT_ATOMS: atom_id res chain seq x y z
N MET A 1 3.16 3.01 -20.04
CA MET A 1 3.16 2.38 -18.71
C MET A 1 1.89 2.81 -18.00
N THR A 2 0.94 1.89 -17.87
CA THR A 2 -0.31 2.16 -17.13
C THR A 2 -0.06 1.76 -15.69
N VAL A 3 -0.14 2.72 -14.78
CA VAL A 3 0.07 2.49 -13.34
C VAL A 3 -1.29 2.27 -12.71
N PHE A 4 -1.56 1.03 -12.29
CA PHE A 4 -2.77 0.72 -11.55
C PHE A 4 -2.47 0.87 -10.06
N HIS A 5 -2.99 1.93 -9.45
CA HIS A 5 -3.02 2.06 -8.00
C HIS A 5 -4.13 1.17 -7.44
N MET A 6 -3.81 -0.11 -7.21
CA MET A 6 -4.65 -0.96 -6.38
C MET A 6 -4.23 -0.79 -4.94
N THR A 7 -4.83 0.19 -4.27
CA THR A 7 -4.63 0.43 -2.84
C THR A 7 -5.35 -0.68 -2.06
N VAL A 8 -4.71 -1.85 -1.93
CA VAL A 8 -5.13 -2.86 -0.95
C VAL A 8 -4.56 -2.43 0.41
N CYS A 9 -5.06 -1.32 0.94
CA CYS A 9 -4.84 -0.95 2.34
C CYS A 9 -5.82 -1.76 3.21
N ARG A 10 -5.70 -3.08 3.22
CA ARG A 10 -6.22 -3.87 4.32
C ARG A 10 -5.01 -4.28 5.15
N GLU A 11 -4.91 -3.68 6.32
CA GLU A 11 -3.91 -4.00 7.33
C GLU A 11 -4.24 -5.40 7.88
N GLY A 12 -3.81 -6.40 7.13
CA GLY A 12 -4.02 -7.82 7.36
C GLY A 12 -3.03 -8.56 6.47
N ALA A 13 -2.41 -9.62 6.98
CA ALA A 13 -1.52 -10.46 6.20
C ALA A 13 -2.24 -10.90 4.92
N ILE A 14 -1.63 -10.66 3.77
CA ILE A 14 -2.15 -11.15 2.50
C ILE A 14 -1.88 -12.66 2.48
N GLU A 15 -2.93 -13.45 2.74
CA GLU A 15 -3.02 -14.84 2.31
C GLU A 15 -3.18 -14.80 0.77
N ASP A 16 -2.36 -15.57 0.06
CA ASP A 16 -2.24 -15.70 -1.41
C ASP A 16 -3.22 -14.90 -2.29
N GLY A 17 -2.66 -14.16 -3.26
CA GLY A 17 -3.43 -13.32 -4.19
C GLY A 17 -3.44 -13.87 -5.61
N SER A 18 -4.58 -13.77 -6.30
CA SER A 18 -4.67 -13.99 -7.75
C SER A 18 -5.39 -12.84 -8.45
N GLY A 19 -4.93 -12.43 -9.63
CA GLY A 19 -5.55 -11.38 -10.42
C GLY A 19 -5.29 -11.52 -11.91
N SER A 20 -6.25 -11.11 -12.73
CA SER A 20 -6.13 -11.09 -14.18
C SER A 20 -5.62 -9.73 -14.66
N VAL A 21 -4.62 -9.72 -15.55
CA VAL A 21 -3.96 -8.50 -16.05
C VAL A 21 -3.71 -8.60 -17.56
N LYS A 22 -3.98 -7.52 -18.32
CA LYS A 22 -3.67 -7.47 -19.76
C LYS A 22 -2.41 -6.64 -20.03
N GLY A 23 -1.40 -7.24 -20.66
CA GLY A 23 -0.20 -6.53 -21.11
C GLY A 23 1.02 -7.42 -21.35
N THR A 24 2.09 -6.84 -21.87
CA THR A 24 3.34 -7.52 -22.26
C THR A 24 4.38 -7.62 -21.15
N GLY A 25 4.10 -7.10 -19.96
CA GLY A 25 5.02 -7.20 -18.83
C GLY A 25 4.37 -6.77 -17.52
N ILE A 26 4.85 -7.37 -16.43
CA ILE A 26 4.32 -7.15 -15.08
C ILE A 26 5.48 -6.89 -14.13
N SER A 27 5.39 -5.82 -13.35
CA SER A 27 6.29 -5.55 -12.22
C SER A 27 5.48 -5.39 -10.93
N VAL A 28 5.90 -6.07 -9.88
CA VAL A 28 5.28 -6.01 -8.55
C VAL A 28 6.21 -5.27 -7.60
N PHE A 29 5.66 -4.26 -6.93
CA PHE A 29 6.34 -3.44 -5.94
C PHE A 29 5.68 -3.64 -4.57
N GLY A 30 6.51 -3.73 -3.55
CA GLY A 30 6.07 -3.90 -2.19
C GLY A 30 7.01 -3.24 -1.21
N ARG A 31 6.64 -3.35 0.07
CA ARG A 31 7.45 -2.89 1.18
C ARG A 31 8.06 -4.08 1.88
N VAL A 32 9.37 -4.10 2.01
CA VAL A 32 10.11 -5.13 2.76
C VAL A 32 10.49 -4.57 4.12
N LEU A 33 10.09 -5.28 5.17
CA LEU A 33 10.43 -4.92 6.54
C LEU A 33 11.89 -5.27 6.85
N PRO A 34 12.48 -4.64 7.89
CA PRO A 34 13.84 -4.94 8.29
C PRO A 34 14.03 -6.42 8.62
N ASN A 35 15.16 -6.97 8.16
CA ASN A 35 15.59 -8.30 8.57
C ASN A 35 16.35 -8.18 9.89
N ASP A 36 15.86 -8.85 10.93
CA ASP A 36 16.54 -8.90 12.22
C ASP A 36 16.67 -10.36 12.68
N PRO A 37 17.81 -11.01 12.39
CA PRO A 37 18.02 -12.40 12.76
C PRO A 37 18.11 -12.60 14.29
N ALA A 38 18.41 -11.55 15.07
CA ALA A 38 18.50 -11.66 16.53
C ALA A 38 17.11 -11.81 17.17
N THR A 39 16.09 -11.19 16.57
CA THR A 39 14.69 -11.33 17.00
C THR A 39 13.94 -12.43 16.25
N GLY A 40 14.59 -13.10 15.29
CA GLY A 40 13.98 -14.12 14.43
C GLY A 40 12.98 -13.55 13.41
N ILE A 41 13.05 -12.24 13.14
CA ILE A 41 12.20 -11.56 12.16
C ILE A 41 12.87 -11.67 10.79
N PHE A 42 12.34 -12.54 9.94
CA PHE A 42 12.77 -12.71 8.57
C PHE A 42 11.78 -12.07 7.59
N PRO A 43 12.22 -11.46 6.49
CA PRO A 43 11.31 -10.93 5.49
C PRO A 43 10.53 -12.09 4.82
N PRO A 44 9.23 -11.89 4.51
CA PRO A 44 8.46 -12.89 3.78
C PRO A 44 9.02 -13.07 2.38
N ALA A 45 8.91 -14.29 1.86
CA ALA A 45 9.22 -14.61 0.47
C ALA A 45 7.92 -14.77 -0.33
N ALA A 46 7.97 -14.57 -1.63
CA ALA A 46 6.81 -14.81 -2.49
C ALA A 46 7.23 -15.49 -3.80
N ASN A 47 6.43 -16.47 -4.21
CA ASN A 47 6.55 -17.11 -5.50
C ASN A 47 5.51 -16.53 -6.46
N TYR A 48 5.91 -16.32 -7.70
CA TYR A 48 5.08 -15.73 -8.73
C TYR A 48 4.84 -16.75 -9.83
N THR A 49 3.57 -16.95 -10.20
CA THR A 49 3.24 -17.72 -11.40
C THR A 49 2.38 -16.88 -12.34
N ILE A 50 2.68 -16.91 -13.63
CA ILE A 50 1.89 -16.27 -14.68
C ILE A 50 1.44 -17.36 -15.63
N ASP A 51 0.13 -17.53 -15.81
CA ASP A 51 -0.47 -18.57 -16.67
C ASP A 51 0.03 -19.99 -16.34
N GLY A 52 0.28 -20.27 -15.06
CA GLY A 52 0.80 -21.54 -14.57
C GLY A 52 2.33 -21.70 -14.70
N MET A 53 3.03 -20.77 -15.33
CA MET A 53 4.49 -20.76 -15.41
C MET A 53 5.09 -20.07 -14.17
N GLN A 54 5.95 -20.77 -13.44
CA GLN A 54 6.61 -20.24 -12.26
C GLN A 54 7.83 -19.40 -12.63
N TYR A 55 7.97 -18.25 -11.97
CA TYR A 55 9.12 -17.35 -12.13
C TYR A 55 9.93 -17.26 -10.83
N PRO A 56 11.26 -17.11 -10.93
CA PRO A 56 12.10 -16.89 -9.76
C PRO A 56 11.77 -15.55 -9.09
N SER A 57 11.69 -15.55 -7.77
CA SER A 57 11.58 -14.35 -6.96
C SER A 57 12.88 -13.56 -6.99
N ALA A 58 12.81 -12.22 -6.99
CA ALA A 58 14.00 -11.41 -6.80
C ALA A 58 14.56 -11.57 -5.37
N ASN A 59 15.89 -11.55 -5.25
CA ASN A 59 16.52 -11.45 -3.93
C ASN A 59 16.17 -10.08 -3.33
N LEU A 60 15.34 -10.07 -2.30
CA LEU A 60 14.96 -8.86 -1.59
C LEU A 60 16.18 -8.36 -0.81
N SER A 61 16.59 -7.12 -1.06
CA SER A 61 17.70 -6.51 -0.31
C SER A 61 17.32 -6.43 1.16
N SER A 62 18.13 -7.02 2.04
CA SER A 62 17.94 -6.86 3.49
C SER A 62 18.34 -5.43 3.86
N SER A 63 17.38 -4.66 4.35
CA SER A 63 17.62 -3.31 4.87
C SER A 63 17.36 -3.29 6.37
N GLN A 64 18.03 -2.40 7.11
CA GLN A 64 17.71 -2.13 8.52
C GLN A 64 16.46 -1.26 8.68
N GLN A 65 15.97 -0.68 7.58
CA GLN A 65 14.78 0.16 7.54
C GLN A 65 13.79 -0.37 6.50
N PRO A 66 12.47 -0.16 6.70
CA PRO A 66 11.49 -0.56 5.71
C PRO A 66 11.72 0.18 4.38
N ILE A 67 11.93 -0.58 3.29
CA ILE A 67 12.14 -0.01 1.95
C ILE A 67 11.05 -0.45 0.98
N CYS A 68 10.66 0.45 0.09
CA CYS A 68 9.84 0.11 -1.08
C CYS A 68 10.77 -0.33 -2.21
N GLN A 69 10.60 -1.56 -2.70
CA GLN A 69 11.42 -2.09 -3.79
C GLN A 69 10.61 -2.98 -4.73
N THR A 70 11.15 -3.18 -5.94
CA THR A 70 10.60 -4.14 -6.88
C THR A 70 10.84 -5.55 -6.35
N MET A 71 9.77 -6.31 -6.16
CA MET A 71 9.82 -7.70 -5.67
C MET A 71 9.84 -8.71 -6.81
N PHE A 72 9.25 -8.33 -7.95
CA PHE A 72 9.18 -9.16 -9.14
C PHE A 72 9.08 -8.31 -10.39
N THR A 73 9.73 -8.75 -11.46
CA THR A 73 9.56 -8.24 -12.83
C THR A 73 9.64 -9.43 -13.78
N THR A 74 8.72 -9.50 -14.73
CA THR A 74 8.74 -10.51 -15.80
C THR A 74 10.08 -10.44 -16.56
N PRO A 75 10.88 -11.53 -16.60
CA PRO A 75 12.20 -11.51 -17.23
C PRO A 75 12.13 -11.47 -18.76
N THR A 76 11.06 -12.03 -19.33
CA THR A 76 10.77 -12.03 -20.76
C THR A 76 9.46 -11.29 -21.02
N PRO A 77 9.34 -10.53 -22.12
CA PRO A 77 8.07 -9.96 -22.53
C PRO A 77 7.01 -11.06 -22.69
N LEU A 78 5.82 -10.82 -22.15
CA LEU A 78 4.65 -11.65 -22.34
C LEU A 78 3.98 -11.28 -23.68
N SER A 79 3.11 -12.15 -24.18
CA SER A 79 2.21 -11.80 -25.28
C SER A 79 1.30 -10.63 -24.88
N ASP A 80 0.78 -9.85 -25.84
CA ASP A 80 -0.27 -8.88 -25.54
C ASP A 80 -1.63 -9.58 -25.36
N ALA A 81 -1.79 -10.25 -24.23
CA ALA A 81 -2.99 -10.99 -23.87
C ALA A 81 -3.36 -10.74 -22.42
N GLU A 82 -4.50 -11.31 -22.01
CA GLU A 82 -4.89 -11.40 -20.62
C GLU A 82 -4.13 -12.54 -19.94
N HIS A 83 -3.50 -12.25 -18.80
CA HIS A 83 -2.61 -13.11 -18.05
C HIS A 83 -3.11 -13.27 -16.61
N LEU A 84 -3.05 -14.49 -16.08
CA LEU A 84 -3.37 -14.78 -14.69
C LEU A 84 -2.10 -14.73 -13.83
N LEU A 85 -1.97 -13.67 -13.02
CA LEU A 85 -0.92 -13.56 -12.01
C LEU A 85 -1.38 -14.21 -10.70
N ILE A 86 -0.59 -15.14 -10.17
CA ILE A 86 -0.77 -15.71 -8.83
C ILE A 86 0.49 -15.41 -8.02
N ILE A 87 0.29 -14.89 -6.81
CA ILE A 87 1.34 -14.57 -5.83
C ILE A 87 1.13 -15.47 -4.62
N THR A 88 2.02 -16.44 -4.45
CA THR A 88 2.01 -17.34 -3.30
C THR A 88 3.01 -16.83 -2.27
N VAL A 89 2.51 -16.38 -1.12
CA VAL A 89 3.34 -15.81 -0.06
C VAL A 89 3.80 -16.92 0.88
N THR A 90 5.09 -16.93 1.21
CA THR A 90 5.71 -17.91 2.10
C THR A 90 6.47 -17.20 3.21
N ASN A 91 6.57 -17.83 4.39
CA ASN A 91 7.27 -17.29 5.56
C ASN A 91 6.75 -15.93 6.06
N ALA A 92 5.50 -15.56 5.75
CA ALA A 92 4.86 -14.40 6.35
C ALA A 92 4.48 -14.69 7.81
N THR A 93 4.75 -13.74 8.69
CA THR A 93 4.39 -13.81 10.11
C THR A 93 3.68 -12.54 10.54
N ILE A 94 3.07 -12.54 11.73
CA ILE A 94 2.43 -11.34 12.29
C ILE A 94 3.44 -10.19 12.49
N LEU A 95 4.71 -10.53 12.78
CA LEU A 95 5.79 -9.56 12.97
C LEU A 95 6.45 -9.13 11.64
N SER A 96 6.28 -9.92 10.58
CA SER A 96 6.83 -9.67 9.25
C SER A 96 5.79 -9.97 8.16
N PRO A 97 4.73 -9.14 8.04
CA PRO A 97 3.70 -9.33 7.03
C PRO A 97 4.23 -9.00 5.63
N PHE A 98 3.71 -9.71 4.63
CA PHE A 98 3.91 -9.36 3.22
C PHE A 98 3.04 -8.16 2.85
N SER A 99 3.67 -7.08 2.37
CA SER A 99 2.99 -5.82 2.03
C SER A 99 3.16 -5.49 0.56
N LEU A 100 2.07 -5.63 -0.22
CA LEU A 100 2.03 -5.23 -1.62
C LEU A 100 1.58 -3.78 -1.72
N SER A 101 2.28 -2.98 -2.53
CA SER A 101 2.01 -1.54 -2.68
C SER A 101 1.44 -1.20 -4.05
N LEU A 102 2.07 -1.71 -5.11
CA LEU A 102 1.75 -1.34 -6.49
C LEU A 102 2.10 -2.50 -7.43
N PHE A 103 1.33 -2.65 -8.51
CA PHE A 103 1.80 -3.36 -9.70
C PHE A 103 1.82 -2.40 -10.89
N ALA A 104 2.84 -2.53 -11.72
CA ALA A 104 2.94 -1.83 -12.99
C ALA A 104 2.78 -2.84 -14.12
N ILE A 105 1.98 -2.46 -15.13
CA ILE A 105 1.74 -3.28 -16.31
C ILE A 105 2.26 -2.52 -17.53
N ASN A 106 3.09 -3.21 -18.31
CA ASN A 106 3.54 -2.73 -19.60
C ASN A 106 2.47 -3.09 -20.62
N ALA A 107 1.54 -2.18 -20.88
CA ALA A 107 0.68 -2.29 -22.05
C ALA A 107 1.52 -2.01 -23.31
N THR A 108 1.37 -2.84 -24.33
CA THR A 108 1.64 -2.44 -25.71
C THR A 108 0.77 -1.23 -25.96
N THR A 109 1.41 -0.11 -26.28
CA THR A 109 0.69 1.04 -26.82
C THR A 109 0.12 0.52 -28.14
N GLU A 110 -1.17 0.15 -28.17
CA GLU A 110 -1.90 0.09 -29.43
C GLU A 110 -1.72 1.49 -30.01
N ASP A 111 -0.88 1.60 -31.04
CA ASP A 111 -0.70 2.83 -31.78
C ASP A 111 -2.11 3.34 -32.07
N ASN A 112 -2.40 4.54 -31.60
CA ASN A 112 -3.69 5.17 -31.67
C ASN A 112 -3.97 5.61 -33.12
N SER A 113 -3.85 4.69 -34.07
CA SER A 113 -4.34 4.84 -35.43
C SER A 113 -5.86 4.72 -35.36
N ASN A 114 -6.53 5.87 -35.36
CA ASN A 114 -7.93 6.04 -35.73
C ASN A 114 -8.43 4.89 -36.63
N LEU A 115 -9.17 3.93 -36.09
CA LEU A 115 -10.04 3.04 -36.86
C LEU A 115 -11.24 2.64 -36.00
N THR A 116 -12.33 3.36 -36.22
CA THR A 116 -13.67 2.79 -36.25
C THR A 116 -13.65 1.47 -37.02
N SER A 117 -13.78 0.33 -36.35
CA SER A 117 -14.42 -0.88 -36.91
C SER A 117 -14.65 -2.01 -35.89
N PHE A 118 -15.94 -2.12 -35.54
CA PHE A 118 -16.74 -3.33 -35.29
C PHE A 118 -16.49 -4.29 -34.09
N PRO A 119 -17.58 -4.72 -33.43
CA PRO A 119 -17.54 -5.73 -32.37
C PRO A 119 -17.39 -7.13 -32.98
N SER A 120 -16.39 -7.87 -32.54
CA SER A 120 -16.29 -9.31 -32.80
C SER A 120 -16.74 -10.06 -31.56
N SER A 121 -18.04 -10.39 -31.51
CA SER A 121 -18.61 -11.34 -30.58
C SER A 121 -18.22 -12.76 -30.99
N SER A 122 -17.36 -13.42 -30.23
CA SER A 122 -17.16 -14.88 -30.32
C SER A 122 -18.22 -15.59 -29.48
N ASN A 123 -19.43 -15.71 -30.03
CA ASN A 123 -20.43 -16.64 -29.52
C ASN A 123 -20.19 -18.02 -30.14
N HIS A 124 -20.10 -19.02 -29.25
CA HIS A 124 -20.11 -20.44 -29.57
C HIS A 124 -21.33 -20.81 -30.44
N SER A 125 -21.06 -21.63 -31.44
CA SER A 125 -21.97 -22.13 -32.46
C SER A 125 -22.94 -23.18 -31.93
N MET A 126 -24.23 -22.98 -32.21
CA MET A 126 -25.24 -24.03 -32.35
C MET A 126 -26.10 -23.70 -33.59
N PRO A 127 -26.29 -24.60 -34.56
CA PRO A 127 -27.08 -24.32 -35.73
C PRO A 127 -28.54 -24.74 -35.51
N TYR A 128 -29.48 -23.85 -35.77
CA TYR A 128 -30.80 -24.28 -36.22
C TYR A 128 -31.44 -23.26 -37.16
N GLN A 129 -31.76 -23.76 -38.35
CA GLN A 129 -32.59 -23.14 -39.38
C GLN A 129 -33.91 -22.59 -38.82
N SER A 130 -34.31 -21.41 -39.27
CA SER A 130 -35.68 -21.23 -39.76
C SER A 130 -35.81 -19.94 -40.55
N SER A 131 -36.33 -20.08 -41.77
CA SER A 131 -36.72 -19.00 -42.67
C SER A 131 -37.85 -18.16 -42.07
N GLY A 132 -37.64 -16.85 -41.90
CA GLY A 132 -38.67 -15.93 -41.42
C GLY A 132 -38.52 -14.56 -42.03
N LYS A 133 -39.56 -14.12 -42.74
CA LYS A 133 -39.66 -12.87 -43.53
C LYS A 133 -39.22 -11.62 -42.76
N HIS A 134 -38.46 -10.77 -43.45
CA HIS A 134 -38.19 -9.37 -43.12
C HIS A 134 -39.47 -8.56 -42.86
N PRO A 135 -39.62 -7.92 -41.68
CA PRO A 135 -40.35 -6.67 -41.55
C PRO A 135 -39.38 -5.49 -41.66
N LYS A 136 -39.74 -4.53 -42.50
CA LYS A 136 -39.07 -3.25 -42.68
C LYS A 136 -39.37 -2.37 -41.45
N ASN A 137 -38.47 -2.38 -40.46
CA ASN A 137 -38.57 -1.49 -39.31
C ASN A 137 -38.02 -0.11 -39.67
N THR A 138 -38.97 0.83 -39.78
CA THR A 138 -38.73 2.25 -39.98
C THR A 138 -38.33 2.88 -38.64
N GLY A 139 -37.12 3.46 -38.57
CA GLY A 139 -36.68 4.54 -37.69
C GLY A 139 -37.10 4.55 -36.22
N ASP A 140 -36.30 3.95 -35.33
CA ASP A 140 -36.43 4.04 -33.86
C ASP A 140 -35.09 4.47 -33.20
N SER A 141 -34.24 5.17 -33.94
CA SER A 141 -32.91 5.63 -33.49
C SER A 141 -32.94 6.92 -32.66
N ASP A 142 -34.04 7.67 -32.68
CA ASP A 142 -34.16 8.95 -31.93
C ASP A 142 -34.49 8.74 -30.45
N LYS A 143 -35.09 7.61 -30.07
CA LYS A 143 -35.48 7.35 -28.68
C LYS A 143 -34.30 6.94 -27.80
N ILE A 144 -33.26 6.34 -28.39
CA ILE A 144 -32.07 5.89 -27.65
C ILE A 144 -31.19 7.09 -27.26
N VAL A 145 -31.12 8.13 -28.09
CA VAL A 145 -30.33 9.34 -27.81
C VAL A 145 -30.87 10.12 -26.61
N ILE A 146 -32.19 10.14 -26.42
CA ILE A 146 -32.85 10.88 -25.32
C ILE A 146 -32.51 10.27 -23.95
N ILE A 147 -32.35 8.94 -23.86
CA ILE A 147 -32.08 8.26 -22.58
C ILE A 147 -30.63 8.51 -22.12
N VAL A 148 -29.67 8.57 -23.05
CA VAL A 148 -28.25 8.75 -22.72
C VAL A 148 -27.98 10.16 -22.16
N VAL A 149 -28.67 11.19 -22.67
CA VAL A 149 -28.53 12.57 -22.17
C VAL A 149 -29.05 12.73 -20.72
N ALA A 150 -30.11 12.00 -20.36
CA ALA A 150 -30.68 12.05 -19.01
C ALA A 150 -29.72 11.51 -17.94
N VAL A 151 -29.01 10.42 -18.24
CA VAL A 151 -28.07 9.78 -17.29
C VAL A 151 -26.83 10.66 -17.06
N LEU A 152 -26.27 11.22 -18.13
CA LEU A 152 -25.12 12.14 -18.04
C LEU A 152 -25.46 13.42 -17.24
N GLY A 153 -26.66 13.97 -17.43
CA GLY A 153 -27.13 15.12 -16.66
C GLY A 153 -27.28 14.83 -15.16
N SER A 154 -27.80 13.65 -14.81
CA SER A 154 -28.00 13.26 -13.40
C SER A 154 -26.68 13.14 -12.64
N ILE A 155 -25.63 12.59 -13.27
CA ILE A 155 -24.32 12.42 -12.63
C ILE A 155 -23.70 13.78 -12.27
N VAL A 156 -23.79 14.77 -13.16
CA VAL A 156 -23.25 16.12 -12.91
C VAL A 156 -24.01 16.82 -11.78
N VAL A 157 -25.34 16.75 -11.77
CA VAL A 157 -26.16 17.34 -10.70
C VAL A 157 -25.91 16.65 -9.35
N LEU A 158 -25.71 15.33 -9.35
CA LEU A 158 -25.43 14.55 -8.15
C LEU A 158 -24.05 14.92 -7.56
N LEU A 159 -23.03 15.10 -8.39
CA LEU A 159 -21.69 15.53 -7.95
C LEU A 159 -21.71 16.94 -7.34
N ILE A 160 -22.42 17.89 -7.95
CA ILE A 160 -22.55 19.26 -7.42
C ILE A 160 -23.27 19.25 -6.06
N THR A 161 -24.36 18.46 -5.94
CA THR A 161 -25.13 18.34 -4.71
C THR A 161 -24.30 17.70 -3.59
N ALA A 162 -23.53 16.66 -3.91
CA ALA A 162 -22.61 16.02 -2.96
C ALA A 162 -21.50 16.98 -2.50
N MET A 163 -20.91 17.77 -3.42
CA MET A 163 -19.92 18.80 -3.07
C MET A 163 -20.48 19.87 -2.13
N LEU A 164 -21.69 20.38 -2.40
CA LEU A 164 -22.34 21.38 -1.56
C LEU A 164 -22.63 20.85 -0.15
N LEU A 165 -23.15 19.62 -0.04
CA LEU A 165 -23.37 18.94 1.25
C LEU A 165 -22.03 18.74 1.99
N PHE A 166 -21.00 18.28 1.30
CA PHE A 166 -19.67 18.09 1.89
C PHE A 166 -19.12 19.40 2.45
N PHE A 167 -19.18 20.50 1.68
CA PHE A 167 -18.72 21.82 2.15
C PHE A 167 -19.56 22.35 3.31
N TYR A 168 -20.88 22.16 3.28
CA TYR A 168 -21.78 22.56 4.35
C TYR A 168 -21.47 21.82 5.66
N PHE A 169 -21.27 20.50 5.59
CA PHE A 169 -20.90 19.70 6.75
C PHE A 169 -19.48 20.00 7.23
N ARG A 170 -18.53 20.24 6.32
CA ARG A 170 -17.16 20.63 6.68
C ARG A 170 -17.12 21.97 7.39
N GLN A 171 -17.89 22.98 6.93
CA GLN A 171 -17.99 24.27 7.62
C GLN A 171 -18.64 24.17 9.00
N ARG A 172 -19.60 23.26 9.19
CA ARG A 172 -20.23 23.08 10.51
C ARG A 172 -19.29 22.43 11.53
N ARG A 173 -18.33 21.62 11.08
CA ARG A 173 -17.38 20.94 11.99
C ARG A 173 -16.34 21.88 12.59
N THR A 174 -16.11 23.06 12.03
CA THR A 174 -15.06 23.98 12.52
C THR A 174 -15.51 24.96 13.61
N LYS A 175 -16.75 24.90 14.10
CA LYS A 175 -17.30 25.90 15.04
C LYS A 175 -17.66 25.40 16.45
N LYS A 176 -17.12 24.28 16.93
CA LYS A 176 -17.52 23.72 18.25
C LYS A 176 -16.38 23.33 19.19
N THR A 177 -15.32 24.12 19.30
CA THR A 177 -14.26 23.90 20.32
C THR A 177 -13.68 25.20 20.87
N HIS A 178 -14.52 26.14 21.32
CA HIS A 178 -14.05 27.38 21.99
C HIS A 178 -14.94 27.84 23.16
N THR A 179 -15.50 26.94 23.97
CA THR A 179 -16.27 27.35 25.16
C THR A 179 -16.12 26.43 26.38
N PHE A 180 -14.93 25.86 26.60
CA PHE A 180 -14.65 25.17 27.89
C PHE A 180 -13.27 25.48 28.49
N SER A 181 -12.31 26.04 27.74
CA SER A 181 -10.99 26.37 28.29
C SER A 181 -10.95 27.69 29.06
N ASP A 182 -11.86 28.63 28.81
CA ASP A 182 -11.70 30.00 29.33
C ASP A 182 -12.20 30.17 30.77
N LYS A 183 -12.97 29.22 31.30
CA LYS A 183 -13.44 29.25 32.71
C LYS A 183 -12.46 28.67 33.73
N LEU A 184 -11.35 28.06 33.31
CA LEU A 184 -10.34 27.51 34.22
C LEU A 184 -9.10 28.39 34.38
N ARG A 185 -8.93 29.44 33.55
CA ARG A 185 -7.80 30.36 33.66
C ARG A 185 -7.99 31.45 34.72
N ASP A 186 -9.23 31.86 35.00
CA ASP A 186 -9.49 32.90 35.99
C ASP A 186 -9.41 32.42 37.45
N ARG A 187 -9.32 31.10 37.68
CA ARG A 187 -9.25 30.55 39.05
C ARG A 187 -7.82 30.39 39.60
N TRP A 188 -6.79 30.53 38.76
CA TRP A 188 -5.40 30.32 39.18
C TRP A 188 -4.60 31.61 39.46
N ILE A 189 -5.18 32.80 39.24
CA ILE A 189 -4.47 34.09 39.39
C ILE A 189 -4.71 34.74 40.78
N ALA A 190 -5.45 34.10 41.69
CA ALA A 190 -5.73 34.67 43.02
C ALA A 190 -4.68 34.38 44.09
N ASP A 191 -3.83 33.34 43.95
CA ASP A 191 -2.97 32.85 45.05
C ASP A 191 -1.48 32.72 44.67
N SER A 192 -0.88 33.73 44.03
CA SER A 192 0.58 33.78 43.86
C SER A 192 1.22 34.72 44.89
N PRO A 193 1.96 34.21 45.89
CA PRO A 193 2.67 35.04 46.85
C PRO A 193 3.81 35.81 46.16
N THR A 194 3.82 37.12 46.36
CA THR A 194 4.88 38.05 45.95
C THR A 194 6.21 37.66 46.55
N PHE A 195 7.16 37.23 45.73
CA PHE A 195 8.57 37.05 46.11
C PHE A 195 9.40 38.19 45.52
N ASP A 196 10.03 38.96 46.41
CA ASP A 196 10.86 40.11 46.09
C ASP A 196 12.12 39.74 45.31
N THR A 197 12.23 40.35 44.13
CA THR A 197 13.39 41.10 43.60
C THR A 197 14.73 40.96 44.35
N ARG A 198 15.68 40.25 43.73
CA ARG A 198 17.04 40.77 43.40
C ARG A 198 17.91 39.67 42.78
N GLY A 199 18.39 39.92 41.56
CA GLY A 199 19.49 39.17 40.95
C GLY A 199 19.18 38.67 39.55
N ALA A 200 19.28 39.56 38.56
CA ALA A 200 19.52 39.13 37.19
C ALA A 200 20.91 38.49 37.12
N PRO A 201 21.05 37.40 36.35
CA PRO A 201 21.90 37.56 35.18
C PRO A 201 21.20 37.08 33.89
N THR A 202 21.38 37.94 32.89
CA THR A 202 21.22 37.72 31.46
C THR A 202 21.55 36.29 31.02
N LEU A 203 20.56 35.56 30.51
CA LEU A 203 20.77 34.34 29.73
C LEU A 203 19.95 34.38 28.44
N THR A 204 20.62 33.92 27.41
CA THR A 204 20.34 33.90 25.98
C THR A 204 18.91 33.49 25.60
N ARG A 205 18.34 34.30 24.70
CA ARG A 205 17.13 34.08 23.91
C ARG A 205 17.12 32.68 23.28
N THR A 206 16.19 31.83 23.73
CA THR A 206 15.99 30.44 23.25
C THR A 206 14.75 30.32 22.34
N ASP A 207 14.35 31.41 21.68
CA ASP A 207 13.10 31.50 20.91
C ASP A 207 13.14 30.87 19.51
N SER A 208 14.08 29.96 19.20
CA SER A 208 14.18 29.41 17.83
C SER A 208 14.24 27.88 17.70
N ILE A 209 14.02 27.08 18.76
CA ILE A 209 14.22 25.62 18.67
C ILE A 209 12.98 24.77 19.07
N MET A 210 11.83 25.38 19.40
CA MET A 210 10.62 24.62 19.79
C MET A 210 9.42 24.75 18.84
N HIS A 211 9.66 24.87 17.53
CA HIS A 211 8.59 24.59 16.57
C HIS A 211 8.39 23.07 16.43
N ASN A 212 7.43 22.56 17.21
CA ASN A 212 6.56 21.41 16.96
C ASN A 212 7.19 20.09 16.50
N ASN A 213 7.56 19.25 17.46
CA ASN A 213 7.61 17.79 17.30
C ASN A 213 6.49 17.15 18.15
N PRO A 214 5.36 16.71 17.56
CA PRO A 214 4.32 16.00 18.28
C PRO A 214 4.51 14.48 18.09
N SER A 215 5.40 13.87 18.86
CA SER A 215 5.42 12.41 19.03
C SER A 215 6.19 11.95 20.28
N HIS A 216 5.65 12.25 21.46
CA HIS A 216 6.03 11.55 22.70
C HIS A 216 4.78 10.88 23.29
N PHE A 217 4.46 9.69 22.78
CA PHE A 217 3.70 8.69 23.53
C PHE A 217 4.69 7.97 24.45
N SER A 218 4.79 8.45 25.67
CA SER A 218 5.50 7.76 26.75
C SER A 218 4.57 6.71 27.34
N PHE A 219 4.72 5.44 26.96
CA PHE A 219 4.15 4.34 27.73
C PHE A 219 5.04 4.05 28.94
N PRO A 220 4.49 3.87 30.15
CA PRO A 220 5.27 3.44 31.30
C PRO A 220 5.60 1.96 31.13
N LEU A 221 6.89 1.63 30.96
CA LEU A 221 7.37 0.26 31.09
C LEU A 221 7.36 -0.14 32.58
N PRO A 222 6.90 -1.35 32.93
CA PRO A 222 7.08 -1.89 34.26
C PRO A 222 8.56 -2.20 34.49
N TYR A 223 9.08 -1.59 35.54
CA TYR A 223 10.37 -1.87 36.15
C TYR A 223 10.46 -3.35 36.54
N ASN A 224 11.38 -4.09 35.90
CA ASN A 224 11.72 -5.47 36.24
C ASN A 224 13.10 -5.49 36.92
N PRO A 225 13.18 -5.69 38.25
CA PRO A 225 14.45 -5.89 38.92
C PRO A 225 14.82 -7.38 38.95
N SER A 226 16.11 -7.66 38.79
CA SER A 226 16.80 -8.92 39.14
C SER A 226 16.99 -9.94 38.01
N SER A 227 18.24 -10.00 37.53
CA SER A 227 19.06 -11.23 37.54
C SER A 227 20.43 -10.83 36.98
N GLU A 228 21.42 -10.67 37.85
CA GLU A 228 22.30 -11.76 38.28
C GLU A 228 23.37 -12.04 37.22
N THR A 229 24.49 -11.37 37.43
CA THR A 229 25.78 -11.57 36.78
C THR A 229 26.25 -13.00 36.99
N ALA A 230 26.00 -13.88 36.01
CA ALA A 230 26.64 -15.19 35.94
C ALA A 230 27.72 -15.17 34.84
N HIS A 231 28.97 -15.17 35.30
CA HIS A 231 30.16 -15.43 34.51
C HIS A 231 30.03 -16.74 33.72
N SER A 232 30.16 -16.67 32.39
CA SER A 232 30.40 -17.88 31.58
C SER A 232 31.90 -18.17 31.48
N PRO A 233 32.31 -19.44 31.64
CA PRO A 233 33.70 -19.86 31.54
C PRO A 233 34.16 -19.96 30.08
N ALA A 234 35.45 -19.68 29.88
CA ALA A 234 36.16 -19.81 28.62
C ALA A 234 36.15 -21.27 28.12
N LEU A 235 35.69 -21.48 26.89
CA LEU A 235 35.90 -22.73 26.16
C LEU A 235 37.12 -22.60 25.25
N SER A 236 38.04 -23.55 25.43
CA SER A 236 39.31 -23.71 24.74
C SER A 236 39.16 -24.03 23.23
N PRO A 237 40.13 -23.64 22.39
CA PRO A 237 40.13 -23.97 20.97
C PRO A 237 40.46 -25.45 20.74
N VAL A 238 39.62 -26.15 19.97
CA VAL A 238 39.90 -27.49 19.46
C VAL A 238 40.72 -27.35 18.17
N GLU A 239 41.99 -27.72 18.26
CA GLU A 239 42.94 -27.81 17.15
C GLU A 239 42.57 -29.01 16.27
N LEU A 240 41.95 -28.77 15.10
CA LEU A 240 41.65 -29.82 14.13
C LEU A 240 42.83 -29.99 13.17
N LYS A 241 43.65 -31.00 13.46
CA LYS A 241 44.76 -31.46 12.62
C LYS A 241 44.26 -32.42 11.55
N THR A 242 44.19 -31.99 10.31
CA THR A 242 43.98 -32.88 9.15
C THR A 242 45.32 -33.21 8.49
N PRO A 243 45.69 -34.50 8.37
CA PRO A 243 46.85 -34.90 7.59
C PRO A 243 46.53 -34.93 6.10
N ILE A 244 47.40 -34.28 5.34
CA ILE A 244 47.57 -34.43 3.90
C ILE A 244 47.91 -35.89 3.60
N LYS A 245 47.14 -36.52 2.72
CA LYS A 245 47.61 -37.70 1.99
C LYS A 245 47.40 -37.47 0.51
N SER A 246 48.47 -37.03 -0.14
CA SER A 246 48.68 -37.13 -1.58
C SER A 246 48.99 -38.58 -1.91
N ASP A 247 48.24 -39.18 -2.81
CA ASP A 247 48.68 -40.36 -3.55
C ASP A 247 48.12 -40.28 -4.98
N VAL A 248 49.07 -40.11 -5.90
CA VAL A 248 49.11 -40.53 -7.33
C VAL A 248 48.14 -39.88 -8.32
#